data_AF-A0A0D6M7E9-F1
#
_entry.id   AF-A0A0D6M7E9-F1
#
_cell.length_a   1.000
_cell.length_b   1.000
_cell.length_c   1.000
_cell.angle_alpha   90.00
_cell.angle_beta   90.00
_cell.angle_gamma   90.00
#
_symmetry.space_group_name_H-M   'P 1'
#
loop_
_entity.id
_entity.type
_entity.pdbx_description
1 polymer ?
#
loop_
_entity_poly.entity_id
_entity_poly.type
_entity_poly.pdbx_seq_one_letter_code
_entity_poly.pdbx_strand_id
1 'polypeptide(L)'
;MWLLLFTLIGSTAAQYTSQTYPDPRLDPITCRLPFPAQICDPSSVLTDEERMKLMTRLNEFRPITAGIRNTSPACQNQPEKNLEIFVIVIDKIGSIPGAPVDIEKFANNLKRRFQNYQDVTACDTTVLIVNSRQDRQVFTVAGRDARISKETLRSAFERNLGHFKAGHYAMGLEGMIELVVATYSNSHIVQVPSPEAFTIRTVVPTPAPEPVMKPVPAPEFRPAPEAVAPFRAAGIPNTIQPSPKVLQPIAVEDVVEDDRVWVGIMQQAVARCGTQPELLAGNVRAVVEEAMSISLKLISDARYNSIEEEVESHKDVIGIRERAWENAKLQFIQPLFQKYQSIILSSAQRSCPAITLKSLRRH
;
A
#
# COMPACT_ATOMS: atom_id res chain seq x y z
N MET A 1 40.46 11.31 -45.40
CA MET A 1 40.20 10.07 -44.65
C MET A 1 39.41 10.46 -43.41
N TRP A 2 38.15 10.03 -43.31
CA TRP A 2 37.18 10.53 -42.33
C TRP A 2 37.33 9.76 -41.00
N LEU A 3 37.48 10.47 -39.88
CA LEU A 3 37.52 9.86 -38.54
C LEU A 3 36.08 9.71 -38.00
N LEU A 4 35.57 8.47 -38.03
CA LEU A 4 34.33 8.10 -37.37
C LEU A 4 34.55 8.07 -35.85
N LEU A 5 34.20 9.16 -35.15
CA LEU A 5 34.03 9.13 -33.70
C LEU A 5 32.74 8.37 -33.37
N PHE A 6 32.87 7.10 -33.01
CA PHE A 6 31.80 6.37 -32.32
C PHE A 6 31.68 6.91 -30.89
N THR A 7 30.73 7.82 -30.67
CA THR A 7 30.28 8.17 -29.33
C THR A 7 29.54 6.97 -28.73
N LEU A 8 30.23 6.19 -27.89
CA LEU A 8 29.54 5.30 -26.95
C LEU A 8 28.72 6.16 -25.99
N ILE A 9 27.43 6.31 -26.30
CA ILE A 9 26.43 6.75 -25.32
C ILE A 9 26.26 5.56 -24.36
N GLY A 10 27.10 5.53 -23.33
CA GLY A 10 26.96 4.57 -22.25
C GLY A 10 25.61 4.78 -21.57
N SER A 11 24.66 3.88 -21.83
CA SER A 11 23.36 3.87 -21.15
C SER A 11 23.59 3.64 -19.66
N THR A 12 23.64 4.71 -18.88
CA THR A 12 23.65 4.63 -17.42
C THR A 12 22.31 4.04 -16.98
N ALA A 13 22.29 2.75 -16.69
CA ALA A 13 21.12 2.07 -16.15
C ALA A 13 20.66 2.82 -14.89
N ALA A 14 19.45 3.38 -14.95
CA ALA A 14 18.90 4.19 -13.86
C ALA A 14 18.74 3.31 -12.62
N GLN A 15 19.47 3.63 -11.55
CA GLN A 15 19.33 2.98 -10.26
C GLN A 15 18.23 3.69 -9.48
N TYR A 16 17.20 2.95 -9.08
CA TYR A 16 16.08 3.52 -8.34
C TYR A 16 16.18 3.20 -6.84
N THR A 17 15.83 4.19 -6.03
CA THR A 17 15.63 4.04 -4.58
C THR A 17 14.14 3.94 -4.28
N SER A 18 13.77 3.57 -3.05
CA SER A 18 12.34 3.53 -2.65
C SER A 18 11.64 4.89 -2.73
N GLN A 19 12.40 6.00 -2.80
CA GLN A 19 11.90 7.36 -2.98
C GLN A 19 11.78 7.77 -4.46
N THR A 20 12.67 7.28 -5.32
CA THR A 20 12.75 7.68 -6.75
C THR A 20 12.11 6.70 -7.71
N TYR A 21 11.73 5.50 -7.27
CA TYR A 21 11.02 4.53 -8.10
C TYR A 21 9.64 5.08 -8.55
N PRO A 22 9.26 5.00 -9.83
CA PRO A 22 7.96 5.52 -10.29
C PRO A 22 6.78 4.74 -9.69
N ASP A 23 5.67 5.43 -9.39
CA ASP A 23 4.40 4.79 -9.02
C ASP A 23 3.61 4.50 -10.30
N PRO A 24 3.31 3.23 -10.65
CA PRO A 24 2.66 2.89 -11.92
C PRO A 24 1.22 3.42 -12.05
N ARG A 25 0.64 3.99 -11.00
CA ARG A 25 -0.68 4.64 -11.04
C ARG A 25 -0.59 6.11 -11.43
N LEU A 26 0.52 6.78 -11.08
CA LEU A 26 0.73 8.21 -11.29
C LEU A 26 1.66 8.48 -12.50
N ASP A 27 2.69 7.64 -12.67
CA ASP A 27 3.64 7.68 -13.79
C ASP A 27 3.72 6.32 -14.50
N PRO A 28 2.67 5.94 -15.26
CA PRO A 28 2.69 4.71 -16.05
C PRO A 28 3.74 4.77 -17.19
N ILE A 29 4.08 5.96 -17.69
CA ILE A 29 4.98 6.14 -18.83
C ILE A 29 6.40 5.70 -18.46
N THR A 30 6.94 6.15 -17.31
CA THR A 30 8.25 5.68 -16.83
C THR A 30 8.23 4.19 -16.50
N CYS A 31 7.08 3.65 -16.05
CA CYS A 31 6.87 2.21 -15.86
C CYS A 31 6.71 1.41 -17.17
N ARG A 32 6.84 2.04 -18.34
CA ARG A 32 6.64 1.45 -19.69
C ARG A 32 5.25 0.86 -19.90
N LEU A 33 4.23 1.64 -19.51
CA LEU A 33 2.82 1.32 -19.68
C LEU A 33 2.05 2.48 -20.35
N PRO A 34 1.01 2.19 -21.16
CA PRO A 34 0.19 3.23 -21.76
C PRO A 34 -0.83 3.85 -20.78
N PHE A 35 -1.16 3.17 -19.68
CA PHE A 35 -2.20 3.55 -18.72
C PHE A 35 -1.81 3.16 -17.28
N PRO A 36 -2.40 3.81 -16.25
CA PRO A 36 -2.23 3.43 -14.85
C PRO A 36 -2.44 1.94 -14.58
N ALA A 37 -1.52 1.31 -13.84
CA ALA A 37 -1.61 -0.09 -13.44
C ALA A 37 -0.91 -0.36 -12.09
N GLN A 38 -0.80 -1.63 -11.71
CA GLN A 38 -0.11 -2.08 -10.49
C GLN A 38 1.23 -2.78 -10.78
N ILE A 39 1.61 -2.97 -12.04
CA ILE A 39 2.95 -3.45 -12.42
C ILE A 39 3.83 -2.28 -12.86
N CYS A 40 5.11 -2.30 -12.52
CA CYS A 40 6.09 -1.34 -12.99
C CYS A 40 7.43 -2.03 -13.31
N ASP A 41 8.00 -1.70 -14.47
CA ASP A 41 9.31 -2.17 -14.91
C ASP A 41 10.03 -1.08 -15.74
N PRO A 42 10.57 -0.04 -15.08
CA PRO A 42 11.24 1.06 -15.78
C PRO A 42 12.57 0.60 -16.39
N SER A 43 13.18 -0.45 -15.83
CA SER A 43 14.47 -0.98 -16.29
C SER A 43 14.36 -1.97 -17.46
N SER A 44 13.14 -2.27 -17.94
CA SER A 44 12.91 -3.22 -19.05
C SER A 44 13.49 -4.62 -18.77
N VAL A 45 13.32 -5.11 -17.54
CA VAL A 45 13.71 -6.47 -17.13
C VAL A 45 12.77 -7.52 -17.73
N LEU A 46 11.49 -7.17 -17.87
CA LEU A 46 10.47 -7.95 -18.55
C LEU A 46 10.32 -7.48 -20.00
N THR A 47 10.03 -8.42 -20.90
CA THR A 47 9.52 -8.06 -22.23
C THR A 47 8.18 -7.35 -22.13
N ASP A 48 7.82 -6.57 -23.16
CA ASP A 48 6.54 -5.87 -23.19
C ASP A 48 5.35 -6.86 -23.20
N GLU A 49 5.51 -8.06 -23.80
CA GLU A 49 4.52 -9.15 -23.76
C GLU A 49 4.33 -9.72 -22.34
N GLU A 50 5.42 -10.05 -21.65
CA GLU A 50 5.37 -10.53 -20.26
C GLU A 50 4.71 -9.51 -19.31
N ARG A 51 5.03 -8.22 -19.48
CA ARG A 51 4.46 -7.13 -18.67
C ARG A 51 2.95 -7.03 -18.90
N MET A 52 2.50 -7.11 -20.16
CA MET A 52 1.09 -7.11 -20.52
C MET A 52 0.36 -8.37 -20.02
N LYS A 53 1.00 -9.55 -20.05
CA LYS A 53 0.43 -10.80 -19.50
C LYS A 53 0.21 -10.67 -17.99
N LEU A 54 1.22 -10.22 -17.23
CA LEU A 54 1.10 -9.99 -15.79
C LEU A 54 0.04 -8.94 -15.45
N MET A 55 -0.03 -7.83 -16.20
CA MET A 55 -1.07 -6.82 -16.03
C MET A 55 -2.47 -7.40 -16.28
N THR A 56 -2.63 -8.26 -17.28
CA THR A 56 -3.89 -8.95 -17.57
C THR A 56 -4.28 -9.87 -16.41
N ARG A 57 -3.34 -10.67 -15.91
CA ARG A 57 -3.55 -11.57 -14.77
C ARG A 57 -3.95 -10.82 -13.48
N LEU A 58 -3.32 -9.68 -13.20
CA LEU A 58 -3.70 -8.82 -12.07
C LEU A 58 -5.15 -8.29 -12.21
N ASN A 59 -5.54 -7.88 -13.43
CA ASN A 59 -6.91 -7.43 -13.71
C ASN A 59 -7.94 -8.57 -13.60
N GLU A 60 -7.60 -9.81 -13.95
CA GLU A 60 -8.45 -10.99 -13.77
C GLU A 60 -8.69 -11.33 -12.29
N PHE A 61 -7.71 -11.10 -11.41
CA PHE A 61 -7.86 -11.36 -9.97
C PHE A 61 -8.67 -10.28 -9.24
N ARG A 62 -8.68 -9.05 -9.74
CA ARG A 62 -9.43 -7.93 -9.11
C ARG A 62 -10.92 -8.23 -8.86
N PRO A 63 -11.72 -8.76 -9.81
CA PRO A 63 -13.12 -9.13 -9.53
C PRO A 63 -13.24 -10.34 -8.59
N ILE A 64 -12.26 -11.25 -8.58
CA ILE A 64 -12.25 -12.43 -7.69
C ILE A 64 -12.08 -11.97 -6.23
N THR A 65 -11.16 -11.04 -5.96
CA THR A 65 -10.93 -10.53 -4.61
C THR A 65 -11.98 -9.50 -4.17
N ALA A 66 -12.60 -8.78 -5.10
CA ALA A 66 -13.65 -7.80 -4.80
C ALA A 66 -14.93 -8.39 -4.17
N GLY A 67 -15.20 -9.68 -4.37
CA GLY A 67 -16.30 -10.39 -3.71
C GLY A 67 -16.01 -10.81 -2.26
N ILE A 68 -14.79 -10.58 -1.75
CA ILE A 68 -14.30 -11.18 -0.51
C ILE A 68 -14.31 -10.14 0.60
N ARG A 69 -15.33 -10.22 1.47
CA ARG A 69 -15.47 -9.32 2.61
C ARG A 69 -14.28 -9.46 3.56
N ASN A 70 -13.41 -8.45 3.60
CA ASN A 70 -12.29 -8.43 4.53
C ASN A 70 -12.79 -8.44 5.99
N THR A 71 -12.27 -9.39 6.77
CA THR A 71 -12.67 -9.64 8.17
C THR A 71 -11.84 -8.86 9.19
N SER A 72 -10.82 -8.09 8.76
CA SER A 72 -9.99 -7.30 9.67
C SER A 72 -10.78 -6.11 10.26
N PRO A 73 -10.65 -5.81 11.58
CA PRO A 73 -11.33 -4.67 12.20
C PRO A 73 -11.12 -3.32 11.48
N ALA A 74 -9.90 -3.05 11.01
CA ALA A 74 -9.57 -1.80 10.31
C ALA A 74 -10.32 -1.62 8.99
N CYS A 75 -10.75 -2.72 8.35
CA CYS A 75 -11.42 -2.72 7.05
C CYS A 75 -12.95 -2.76 7.14
N GLN A 76 -13.55 -2.90 8.33
CA GLN A 76 -15.01 -3.01 8.49
C GLN A 76 -15.78 -1.82 7.90
N ASN A 77 -15.19 -0.62 7.96
CA ASN A 77 -15.75 0.62 7.46
C ASN A 77 -15.25 1.01 6.05
N GLN A 78 -14.50 0.12 5.38
CA GLN A 78 -13.97 0.32 4.02
C GLN A 78 -14.24 -0.94 3.17
N PRO A 79 -15.51 -1.37 2.97
CA PRO A 79 -15.85 -2.62 2.29
C PRO A 79 -15.41 -2.66 0.82
N GLU A 80 -15.20 -1.50 0.19
CA GLU A 80 -14.61 -1.36 -1.14
C GLU A 80 -13.09 -1.60 -1.18
N LYS A 81 -12.37 -1.53 -0.05
CA LYS A 81 -10.94 -1.87 -0.01
C LYS A 81 -10.74 -3.38 0.00
N ASN A 82 -10.18 -3.87 -1.10
CA ASN A 82 -9.87 -5.27 -1.34
C ASN A 82 -8.35 -5.46 -1.51
N LEU A 83 -7.90 -6.70 -1.75
CA LEU A 83 -6.50 -7.02 -2.01
C LEU A 83 -5.99 -6.23 -3.24
N GLU A 84 -4.95 -5.41 -3.04
CA GLU A 84 -4.27 -4.66 -4.09
C GLU A 84 -2.82 -5.18 -4.20
N ILE A 85 -2.45 -5.79 -5.33
CA ILE A 85 -1.13 -6.39 -5.52
C ILE A 85 -0.32 -5.53 -6.49
N PHE A 86 0.79 -4.97 -6.02
CA PHE A 86 1.78 -4.28 -6.83
C PHE A 86 2.96 -5.21 -7.17
N VAL A 87 3.45 -5.09 -8.40
CA VAL A 87 4.58 -5.84 -8.94
C VAL A 87 5.66 -4.87 -9.39
N ILE A 88 6.76 -4.86 -8.66
CA ILE A 88 7.87 -3.92 -8.80
C ILE A 88 9.06 -4.68 -9.36
N VAL A 89 9.43 -4.39 -10.60
CA VAL A 89 10.58 -5.01 -11.26
C VAL A 89 11.65 -3.94 -11.46
N ILE A 90 12.87 -4.24 -11.02
CA ILE A 90 14.01 -3.33 -11.07
C ILE A 90 15.24 -4.11 -11.52
N ASP A 91 16.10 -3.46 -12.33
CA ASP A 91 17.36 -4.10 -12.70
C ASP A 91 18.31 -4.16 -11.50
N LYS A 92 18.46 -3.05 -10.77
CA LYS A 92 19.25 -2.98 -9.53
C LYS A 92 18.72 -1.92 -8.57
N ILE A 93 18.67 -2.24 -7.28
CA ILE A 93 18.32 -1.26 -6.24
C ILE A 93 19.48 -0.29 -6.05
N GLY A 94 19.17 1.01 -6.07
CA GLY A 94 20.15 2.06 -5.78
C GLY A 94 20.61 1.99 -4.33
N SER A 95 21.89 1.72 -4.11
CA SER A 95 22.52 1.68 -2.79
C SER A 95 23.75 2.59 -2.74
N ILE A 96 24.18 2.92 -1.51
CA ILE A 96 25.45 3.63 -1.28
C ILE A 96 26.60 2.70 -1.68
N PRO A 97 27.63 3.16 -2.42
CA PRO A 97 28.78 2.33 -2.77
C PRO A 97 29.40 1.66 -1.54
N GLY A 98 29.52 0.33 -1.57
CA GLY A 98 30.05 -0.48 -0.47
C GLY A 98 29.02 -0.91 0.60
N ALA A 99 27.79 -0.41 0.56
CA ALA A 99 26.71 -0.91 1.43
C ALA A 99 25.97 -2.09 0.78
N PRO A 100 25.59 -3.13 1.56
CA PRO A 100 24.74 -4.21 1.06
C PRO A 100 23.35 -3.67 0.68
N VAL A 101 22.73 -4.27 -0.33
CA VAL A 101 21.35 -3.96 -0.73
C VAL A 101 20.38 -4.59 0.27
N ASP A 102 19.51 -3.75 0.84
CA ASP A 102 18.45 -4.13 1.75
C ASP A 102 17.09 -4.02 1.02
N ILE A 103 16.68 -5.12 0.37
CA ILE A 103 15.42 -5.20 -0.36
C ILE A 103 14.19 -5.13 0.56
N GLU A 104 14.30 -5.57 1.82
CA GLU A 104 13.20 -5.50 2.79
C GLU A 104 12.91 -4.04 3.15
N LYS A 105 13.96 -3.26 3.46
CA LYS A 105 13.86 -1.81 3.70
C LYS A 105 13.42 -1.05 2.45
N PHE A 106 13.88 -1.45 1.27
CA PHE A 106 13.40 -0.87 0.00
C PHE A 106 11.90 -1.10 -0.16
N ALA A 107 11.43 -2.34 -0.05
CA ALA A 107 10.03 -2.73 -0.25
C ALA A 107 9.10 -2.10 0.79
N ASN A 108 9.45 -2.10 2.07
CA ASN A 108 8.65 -1.47 3.13
C ASN A 108 8.51 0.04 2.92
N ASN A 109 9.61 0.74 2.58
CA ASN A 109 9.55 2.18 2.31
C ASN A 109 8.77 2.50 1.02
N LEU A 110 8.91 1.67 -0.01
CA LEU A 110 8.18 1.83 -1.27
C LEU A 110 6.66 1.64 -1.06
N LYS A 111 6.26 0.58 -0.35
CA LYS A 111 4.85 0.36 0.05
C LYS A 111 4.30 1.54 0.84
N ARG A 112 5.03 2.01 1.87
CA ARG A 112 4.62 3.19 2.66
C ARG A 112 4.43 4.44 1.80
N ARG A 113 5.33 4.69 0.83
CA ARG A 113 5.20 5.83 -0.09
C ARG A 113 4.01 5.69 -1.04
N PHE A 114 3.79 4.51 -1.64
CA PHE A 114 2.62 4.23 -2.49
C PHE A 114 1.30 4.34 -1.71
N GLN A 115 1.33 4.13 -0.40
CA GLN A 115 0.20 4.34 0.50
C GLN A 115 0.09 5.79 1.01
N ASN A 116 0.83 6.74 0.41
CA ASN A 116 0.88 8.15 0.80
C ASN A 116 1.18 8.36 2.30
N TYR A 117 1.99 7.45 2.87
CA TYR A 117 2.31 7.38 4.31
C TYR A 117 1.06 7.35 5.22
N GLN A 118 -0.02 6.67 4.77
CA GLN A 118 -1.22 6.40 5.57
C GLN A 118 -0.89 5.88 6.98
N ASP A 119 -1.73 6.28 7.93
CA ASP A 119 -1.64 5.88 9.34
C ASP A 119 -1.72 4.34 9.48
N VAL A 120 -0.98 3.78 10.45
CA VAL A 120 -0.96 2.34 10.75
C VAL A 120 -2.33 1.78 11.16
N THR A 121 -3.29 2.64 11.53
CA THR A 121 -4.67 2.28 11.84
C THR A 121 -5.56 2.12 10.60
N ALA A 122 -5.14 2.58 9.42
CA ALA A 122 -5.89 2.42 8.18
C ALA A 122 -5.96 0.95 7.73
N CYS A 123 -7.03 0.60 7.01
CA CYS A 123 -7.16 -0.70 6.33
C CYS A 123 -6.05 -0.86 5.28
N ASP A 124 -5.16 -1.82 5.53
CA ASP A 124 -3.94 -2.09 4.77
C ASP A 124 -3.99 -3.49 4.13
N THR A 125 -4.63 -3.56 2.95
CA THR A 125 -4.78 -4.78 2.13
C THR A 125 -3.76 -4.86 1.00
N THR A 126 -2.76 -3.98 0.96
CA THR A 126 -1.81 -3.89 -0.15
C THR A 126 -0.69 -4.92 -0.01
N VAL A 127 -0.38 -5.65 -1.08
CA VAL A 127 0.80 -6.53 -1.19
C VAL A 127 1.75 -5.94 -2.24
N LEU A 128 3.03 -5.77 -1.90
CA LEU A 128 4.06 -5.28 -2.80
C LEU A 128 5.11 -6.39 -3.01
N ILE A 129 5.20 -6.92 -4.23
CA ILE A 129 6.22 -7.87 -4.66
C ILE A 129 7.33 -7.08 -5.35
N VAL A 130 8.58 -7.21 -4.88
CA VAL A 130 9.75 -6.56 -5.46
C VAL A 130 10.72 -7.61 -5.99
N ASN A 131 11.11 -7.52 -7.26
CA ASN A 131 12.13 -8.35 -7.90
C ASN A 131 13.29 -7.48 -8.40
N SER A 132 14.47 -7.62 -7.80
CA SER A 132 15.71 -7.00 -8.27
C SER A 132 16.60 -8.00 -9.01
N ARG A 133 16.83 -7.75 -10.31
CA ARG A 133 17.52 -8.68 -11.22
C ARG A 133 18.99 -8.88 -10.87
N GLN A 134 19.78 -7.80 -10.78
CA GLN A 134 21.22 -7.86 -10.52
C GLN A 134 21.52 -8.27 -9.07
N ASP A 135 20.69 -7.84 -8.12
CA ASP A 135 20.84 -8.20 -6.71
C ASP A 135 20.37 -9.65 -6.44
N ARG A 136 19.70 -10.28 -7.41
CA ARG A 136 19.15 -11.66 -7.36
C ARG A 136 18.23 -11.90 -6.17
N GLN A 137 17.46 -10.87 -5.81
CA GLN A 137 16.59 -10.86 -4.65
C GLN A 137 15.14 -10.63 -5.07
N VAL A 138 14.24 -11.43 -4.50
CA VAL A 138 12.80 -11.19 -4.53
C VAL A 138 12.33 -11.05 -3.09
N PHE A 139 11.53 -10.03 -2.83
CA PHE A 139 10.92 -9.79 -1.53
C PHE A 139 9.44 -9.50 -1.68
N THR A 140 8.64 -9.79 -0.66
CA THR A 140 7.22 -9.43 -0.66
C THR A 140 6.82 -8.94 0.71
N VAL A 141 6.21 -7.75 0.75
CA VAL A 141 5.58 -7.20 1.94
C VAL A 141 4.07 -7.18 1.74
N ALA A 142 3.34 -7.82 2.66
CA ALA A 142 1.88 -7.72 2.74
C ALA A 142 1.49 -6.73 3.83
N GLY A 143 0.38 -6.02 3.60
CA GLY A 143 -0.27 -5.22 4.60
C GLY A 143 -0.92 -6.08 5.69
N ARG A 144 -1.06 -5.52 6.90
CA ARG A 144 -1.61 -6.23 8.07
C ARG A 144 -2.97 -6.86 7.76
N ASP A 145 -3.83 -6.11 7.08
CA ASP A 145 -5.24 -6.46 6.92
C ASP A 145 -5.50 -7.37 5.72
N ALA A 146 -4.47 -7.66 4.89
CA ALA A 146 -4.52 -8.76 3.93
C ALA A 146 -4.52 -10.15 4.62
N ARG A 147 -4.15 -10.24 5.90
CA ARG A 147 -4.07 -11.48 6.70
C ARG A 147 -3.24 -12.60 6.05
N ILE A 148 -2.23 -12.26 5.26
CA ILE A 148 -1.26 -13.20 4.66
C ILE A 148 -0.02 -13.27 5.55
N SER A 149 0.36 -14.46 6.01
CA SER A 149 1.52 -14.63 6.90
C SER A 149 2.85 -14.57 6.13
N LYS A 150 3.95 -14.24 6.84
CA LYS A 150 5.30 -14.19 6.26
C LYS A 150 5.74 -15.55 5.73
N GLU A 151 5.33 -16.63 6.37
CA GLU A 151 5.60 -18.03 5.97
C GLU A 151 4.91 -18.35 4.65
N THR A 152 3.68 -17.86 4.43
CA THR A 152 2.97 -18.06 3.16
C THR A 152 3.62 -17.26 2.03
N LEU A 153 4.05 -16.02 2.27
CA LEU A 153 4.83 -15.24 1.29
C LEU A 153 6.17 -15.92 0.97
N ARG A 154 6.85 -16.48 1.98
CA ARG A 154 8.09 -17.26 1.79
C ARG A 154 7.82 -18.51 0.95
N SER A 155 6.75 -19.25 1.21
CA SER A 155 6.35 -20.42 0.41
C SER A 155 5.98 -20.02 -1.03
N ALA A 156 5.37 -18.86 -1.25
CA ALA A 156 5.11 -18.32 -2.59
C ALA A 156 6.40 -18.15 -3.39
N PHE A 157 7.43 -17.56 -2.77
CA PHE A 157 8.75 -17.43 -3.38
C PHE A 157 9.44 -18.80 -3.59
N GLU A 158 9.48 -19.66 -2.57
CA GLU A 158 10.15 -20.97 -2.62
C GLU A 158 9.60 -21.86 -3.74
N ARG A 159 8.28 -21.90 -3.93
CA ARG A 159 7.63 -22.65 -5.02
C ARG A 159 8.00 -22.13 -6.42
N ASN A 160 8.27 -20.83 -6.54
CA ASN A 160 8.57 -20.16 -7.80
C ASN A 160 10.07 -19.93 -8.04
N LEU A 161 10.94 -20.31 -7.10
CA LEU A 161 12.39 -20.12 -7.14
C LEU A 161 13.05 -20.70 -8.40
N GLY A 162 12.51 -21.78 -8.97
CA GLY A 162 12.97 -22.35 -10.23
C GLY A 162 12.88 -21.38 -11.41
N HIS A 163 11.77 -20.63 -11.52
CA HIS A 163 11.57 -19.64 -12.58
C HIS A 163 12.54 -18.47 -12.43
N PHE A 164 12.71 -17.94 -11.22
CA PHE A 164 13.66 -16.85 -10.94
C PHE A 164 15.12 -17.27 -11.24
N LYS A 165 15.52 -18.49 -10.87
CA LYS A 165 16.86 -19.04 -11.19
C LYS A 165 17.08 -19.23 -12.69
N ALA A 166 16.03 -19.54 -13.45
CA ALA A 166 16.08 -19.67 -14.90
C ALA A 166 16.00 -18.32 -15.65
N GLY A 167 15.83 -17.19 -14.95
CA GLY A 167 15.62 -15.87 -15.56
C GLY A 167 14.19 -15.65 -16.10
N HIS A 168 13.28 -16.58 -15.87
CA HIS A 168 11.87 -16.48 -16.25
C HIS A 168 11.08 -15.66 -15.21
N TYR A 169 11.47 -14.39 -15.02
CA TYR A 169 10.93 -13.51 -13.99
C TYR A 169 9.41 -13.40 -14.04
N ALA A 170 8.82 -13.31 -15.24
CA ALA A 170 7.37 -13.19 -15.39
C ALA A 170 6.60 -14.39 -14.84
N MET A 171 7.03 -15.63 -15.16
CA MET A 171 6.39 -16.84 -14.62
C MET A 171 6.55 -16.94 -13.11
N GLY A 172 7.71 -16.56 -12.57
CA GLY A 172 7.93 -16.56 -11.12
C GLY A 172 7.03 -15.55 -10.39
N LEU A 173 6.84 -14.36 -10.96
CA LEU A 173 5.94 -13.34 -10.44
C LEU A 173 4.47 -13.76 -10.56
N GLU A 174 4.05 -14.33 -11.70
CA GLU A 174 2.70 -14.84 -11.95
C GLU A 174 2.29 -15.88 -10.89
N GLY A 175 3.15 -16.89 -10.66
CA GLY A 175 2.90 -17.92 -9.64
C GLY A 175 2.94 -17.41 -8.20
N MET A 176 3.64 -16.30 -7.92
CA MET A 176 3.58 -15.64 -6.61
C MET A 176 2.25 -14.88 -6.42
N ILE A 177 1.79 -14.15 -7.45
CA ILE A 177 0.49 -13.46 -7.44
C ILE A 177 -0.65 -14.47 -7.22
N GLU A 178 -0.60 -15.61 -7.92
CA GLU A 178 -1.58 -16.70 -7.78
C GLU A 178 -1.70 -17.22 -6.35
N LEU A 179 -0.57 -17.51 -5.68
CA LEU A 179 -0.62 -17.99 -4.30
C LEU A 179 -1.05 -16.89 -3.31
N VAL A 180 -0.67 -15.63 -3.56
CA VAL A 180 -1.12 -14.48 -2.76
C VAL A 180 -2.64 -14.31 -2.82
N VAL A 181 -3.22 -14.35 -4.02
CA VAL A 181 -4.68 -14.27 -4.23
C VAL A 181 -5.40 -15.45 -3.59
N ALA A 182 -4.92 -16.68 -3.83
CA ALA A 182 -5.51 -17.88 -3.22
C ALA A 182 -5.45 -17.84 -1.68
N THR A 183 -4.37 -17.30 -1.10
CA THR A 183 -4.23 -17.16 0.34
C THR A 183 -5.17 -16.10 0.91
N TYR A 184 -5.29 -14.94 0.27
CA TYR A 184 -6.23 -13.88 0.67
C TYR A 184 -7.67 -14.39 0.67
N SER A 185 -8.06 -15.17 -0.34
CA SER A 185 -9.38 -15.79 -0.38
C SER A 185 -9.61 -16.71 0.83
N ASN A 186 -8.64 -17.56 1.13
CA ASN A 186 -8.74 -18.52 2.23
C ASN A 186 -8.64 -17.87 3.63
N SER A 187 -7.96 -16.72 3.78
CA SER A 187 -7.78 -16.03 5.07
C SER A 187 -9.03 -15.25 5.52
N HIS A 188 -9.99 -15.03 4.61
CA HIS A 188 -11.24 -14.28 4.85
C HIS A 188 -12.52 -15.11 4.67
N ILE A 189 -12.43 -16.35 4.17
CA ILE A 189 -13.53 -17.32 4.31
C ILE A 189 -13.75 -17.60 5.79
N VAL A 190 -14.92 -17.20 6.30
CA VAL A 190 -15.37 -17.59 7.63
C VAL A 190 -15.61 -19.09 7.63
N GLN A 191 -14.69 -19.86 8.20
CA GLN A 191 -14.97 -21.22 8.64
C GLN A 191 -16.01 -21.14 9.77
N VAL A 192 -17.29 -21.24 9.40
CA VAL A 192 -18.35 -21.58 10.35
C VAL A 192 -18.02 -22.98 10.85
N PRO A 193 -17.78 -23.19 12.15
CA PRO A 193 -17.65 -24.54 12.67
C PRO A 193 -18.97 -25.28 12.41
N SER A 194 -18.95 -26.34 11.59
CA SER A 194 -20.13 -27.20 11.47
C SER A 194 -20.48 -27.73 12.87
N PRO A 195 -21.74 -27.64 13.33
CA PRO A 195 -22.16 -28.16 14.63
C PRO A 195 -21.90 -29.67 14.82
N GLU A 196 -21.58 -30.39 13.74
CA GLU A 196 -21.35 -31.83 13.72
C GLU A 196 -20.02 -32.29 14.35
N ALA A 197 -19.10 -31.35 14.64
CA ALA A 197 -17.80 -31.67 15.26
C ALA A 197 -17.88 -32.17 16.72
N PHE A 198 -19.04 -32.09 17.37
CA PHE A 198 -19.29 -32.63 18.71
C PHE A 198 -20.26 -33.83 18.67
N THR A 199 -19.85 -34.92 18.02
CA THR A 199 -20.41 -36.24 18.34
C THR A 199 -19.29 -37.22 18.68
N ILE A 200 -19.13 -37.54 19.97
CA ILE A 200 -18.30 -38.65 20.42
C ILE A 200 -18.90 -39.94 19.85
N ARG A 201 -18.33 -40.49 18.78
CA ARG A 201 -18.73 -41.79 18.25
C ARG A 201 -17.90 -42.90 18.89
N THR A 202 -18.54 -43.59 19.83
CA THR A 202 -18.09 -44.89 20.35
C THR A 202 -17.97 -45.90 19.20
N VAL A 203 -16.94 -46.75 19.28
CA VAL A 203 -16.60 -47.74 18.25
C VAL A 203 -17.47 -48.98 18.36
N VAL A 204 -18.16 -49.38 17.28
CA VAL A 204 -18.64 -50.76 17.02
C VAL A 204 -18.55 -51.03 15.50
N PRO A 205 -18.05 -52.19 15.03
CA PRO A 205 -17.77 -52.43 13.59
C PRO A 205 -18.81 -53.25 12.82
N THR A 206 -18.78 -53.11 11.49
CA THR A 206 -19.27 -54.02 10.40
C THR A 206 -20.79 -54.27 10.24
N PRO A 207 -21.28 -54.73 9.06
CA PRO A 207 -20.65 -54.86 7.73
C PRO A 207 -21.40 -54.15 6.56
N ALA A 208 -20.84 -54.21 5.34
CA ALA A 208 -21.42 -53.66 4.10
C ALA A 208 -22.50 -54.56 3.45
N PRO A 209 -23.30 -54.00 2.51
CA PRO A 209 -23.22 -54.50 1.12
C PRO A 209 -23.33 -53.41 0.02
N GLU A 210 -23.02 -53.81 -1.23
CA GLU A 210 -23.00 -52.99 -2.45
C GLU A 210 -24.36 -53.04 -3.26
N PRO A 211 -24.45 -52.82 -4.60
CA PRO A 211 -24.94 -51.56 -5.16
C PRO A 211 -26.13 -51.70 -6.15
N VAL A 212 -26.82 -50.60 -6.49
CA VAL A 212 -27.83 -50.58 -7.59
C VAL A 212 -27.73 -49.30 -8.44
N MET A 213 -27.94 -49.44 -9.75
CA MET A 213 -27.63 -48.45 -10.80
C MET A 213 -28.88 -47.77 -11.44
N LYS A 214 -28.69 -46.51 -11.87
CA LYS A 214 -29.30 -45.84 -13.06
C LYS A 214 -30.82 -45.50 -13.03
N PRO A 215 -31.35 -44.68 -13.99
CA PRO A 215 -30.70 -43.87 -15.05
C PRO A 215 -31.09 -42.36 -15.09
N VAL A 216 -30.43 -41.62 -16.00
CA VAL A 216 -30.73 -40.24 -16.45
C VAL A 216 -31.71 -40.26 -17.63
N PRO A 217 -32.54 -39.21 -17.82
CA PRO A 217 -32.59 -38.57 -19.15
C PRO A 217 -32.59 -37.02 -19.12
N ALA A 218 -32.28 -36.42 -20.27
CA ALA A 218 -32.32 -34.99 -20.60
C ALA A 218 -32.63 -34.88 -22.12
N PRO A 219 -32.69 -33.69 -22.74
CA PRO A 219 -33.13 -32.34 -22.32
C PRO A 219 -34.38 -31.89 -23.13
N GLU A 220 -34.86 -30.63 -23.06
CA GLU A 220 -35.30 -29.85 -24.25
C GLU A 220 -35.73 -28.37 -24.05
N PHE A 221 -35.51 -27.58 -25.11
CA PHE A 221 -36.06 -26.29 -25.59
C PHE A 221 -36.11 -24.94 -24.79
N ARG A 222 -35.60 -23.91 -25.51
CA ARG A 222 -35.76 -22.43 -25.42
C ARG A 222 -37.00 -21.98 -26.26
N PRO A 223 -37.60 -20.76 -26.16
CA PRO A 223 -36.93 -19.44 -26.36
C PRO A 223 -37.53 -18.18 -25.65
N ALA A 224 -36.99 -17.00 -26.01
CA ALA A 224 -37.43 -15.61 -25.67
C ALA A 224 -37.93 -14.90 -26.98
N PRO A 225 -38.29 -13.59 -27.11
CA PRO A 225 -37.98 -12.39 -26.28
C PRO A 225 -39.14 -11.32 -26.20
N GLU A 226 -38.78 -10.00 -26.19
CA GLU A 226 -39.60 -8.74 -26.21
C GLU A 226 -40.15 -8.21 -24.86
N ALA A 227 -40.35 -6.90 -24.59
CA ALA A 227 -39.80 -5.63 -25.13
C ALA A 227 -40.27 -4.43 -24.23
N VAL A 228 -39.99 -3.19 -24.67
CA VAL A 228 -40.60 -1.88 -24.29
C VAL A 228 -39.90 -1.00 -23.24
N ALA A 229 -39.56 0.22 -23.68
CA ALA A 229 -39.29 1.42 -22.87
C ALA A 229 -40.18 2.59 -23.37
N PRO A 230 -40.45 3.59 -22.52
CA PRO A 230 -40.41 5.00 -22.95
C PRO A 230 -39.77 5.89 -21.84
N PHE A 231 -39.59 7.22 -21.92
CA PHE A 231 -39.99 8.31 -22.85
C PHE A 231 -38.81 9.31 -23.04
N ARG A 232 -39.03 10.42 -23.74
CA ARG A 232 -38.23 11.67 -23.71
C ARG A 232 -39.16 12.88 -23.58
N ALA A 233 -38.63 14.02 -23.12
CA ALA A 233 -39.13 15.36 -23.46
C ALA A 233 -37.95 16.35 -23.56
N ALA A 234 -38.07 17.40 -24.36
CA ALA A 234 -37.01 18.38 -24.62
C ALA A 234 -37.52 19.82 -24.51
N GLY A 235 -36.64 20.76 -24.13
CA GLY A 235 -36.90 22.20 -24.07
C GLY A 235 -35.59 22.97 -23.84
N ILE A 236 -35.43 24.13 -24.49
CA ILE A 236 -34.20 24.95 -24.54
C ILE A 236 -34.60 26.45 -24.48
N PRO A 237 -33.66 27.43 -24.51
CA PRO A 237 -32.81 27.98 -23.45
C PRO A 237 -33.27 29.36 -22.93
N ASN A 238 -32.70 29.82 -21.80
CA ASN A 238 -31.90 31.08 -21.69
C ASN A 238 -31.78 31.60 -20.25
N THR A 239 -30.58 31.99 -19.84
CA THR A 239 -30.18 33.38 -19.46
C THR A 239 -28.91 33.36 -18.62
N ILE A 240 -27.90 34.12 -19.05
CA ILE A 240 -26.66 34.33 -18.30
C ILE A 240 -26.84 35.53 -17.36
N GLN A 241 -26.62 35.33 -16.05
CA GLN A 241 -26.10 36.38 -15.17
C GLN A 241 -25.11 35.78 -14.14
N PRO A 242 -23.97 36.44 -13.85
CA PRO A 242 -22.98 35.93 -12.92
C PRO A 242 -23.29 36.32 -11.48
N SER A 243 -23.38 35.34 -10.58
CA SER A 243 -23.34 35.57 -9.13
C SER A 243 -21.90 35.43 -8.59
N PRO A 244 -21.51 36.21 -7.57
CA PRO A 244 -20.11 36.26 -7.12
C PRO A 244 -19.69 34.95 -6.47
N LYS A 245 -18.48 34.47 -6.81
CA LYS A 245 -17.86 33.32 -6.14
C LYS A 245 -17.56 33.67 -4.68
N VAL A 246 -18.48 33.33 -3.79
CA VAL A 246 -18.14 32.99 -2.41
C VAL A 246 -17.25 31.76 -2.51
N LEU A 247 -15.96 31.92 -2.20
CA LEU A 247 -15.01 30.81 -2.12
C LEU A 247 -15.48 29.87 -1.01
N GLN A 248 -16.11 28.76 -1.41
CA GLN A 248 -16.38 27.66 -0.50
C GLN A 248 -15.02 27.09 -0.03
N PRO A 249 -14.89 26.67 1.25
CA PRO A 249 -13.70 25.99 1.71
C PRO A 249 -13.52 24.71 0.89
N ILE A 250 -12.46 24.67 0.07
CA ILE A 250 -12.04 23.45 -0.64
C ILE A 250 -11.70 22.42 0.44
N ALA A 251 -12.39 21.28 0.44
CA ALA A 251 -12.11 20.22 1.38
C ALA A 251 -10.72 19.62 1.08
N VAL A 252 -10.02 19.07 2.07
CA VAL A 252 -8.66 18.52 1.81
C VAL A 252 -8.73 17.33 0.85
N GLU A 253 -9.90 16.70 0.79
CA GLU A 253 -10.32 15.65 -0.12
C GLU A 253 -10.38 16.12 -1.58
N ASP A 254 -10.72 17.39 -1.85
CA ASP A 254 -10.83 17.99 -3.19
C ASP A 254 -9.47 18.40 -3.79
N VAL A 255 -8.40 18.34 -2.99
CA VAL A 255 -7.03 18.65 -3.43
C VAL A 255 -6.48 17.48 -4.24
N VAL A 256 -5.95 17.77 -5.44
CA VAL A 256 -5.28 16.82 -6.34
C VAL A 256 -4.19 16.06 -5.57
N GLU A 257 -4.08 14.73 -5.74
CA GLU A 257 -3.22 13.91 -4.88
C GLU A 257 -1.75 14.36 -4.87
N ASP A 258 -1.21 14.73 -6.03
CA ASP A 258 0.17 15.24 -6.19
C ASP A 258 0.42 16.51 -5.36
N ASP A 259 -0.61 17.35 -5.20
CA ASP A 259 -0.54 18.61 -4.44
C ASP A 259 -0.73 18.40 -2.94
N ARG A 260 -1.34 17.28 -2.48
CA ARG A 260 -1.74 17.09 -1.06
C ARG A 260 -0.59 17.25 -0.07
N VAL A 261 0.60 16.75 -0.39
CA VAL A 261 1.79 16.89 0.48
C VAL A 261 2.20 18.35 0.60
N TRP A 262 2.29 19.07 -0.53
CA TRP A 262 2.66 20.48 -0.55
C TRP A 262 1.58 21.37 0.06
N VAL A 263 0.30 21.09 -0.16
CA VAL A 263 -0.83 21.77 0.48
C VAL A 263 -0.82 21.51 1.99
N GLY A 264 -0.52 20.30 2.47
CA GLY A 264 -0.36 20.02 3.90
C GLY A 264 0.81 20.79 4.54
N ILE A 265 1.95 20.89 3.84
CA ILE A 265 3.10 21.71 4.27
C ILE A 265 2.73 23.20 4.26
N MET A 266 2.03 23.68 3.23
CA MET A 266 1.55 25.07 3.15
C MET A 266 0.52 25.37 4.24
N GLN A 267 -0.37 24.44 4.58
CA GLN A 267 -1.30 24.58 5.71
C GLN A 267 -0.54 24.71 7.04
N GLN A 268 0.51 23.91 7.27
CA GLN A 268 1.37 24.08 8.44
C GLN A 268 2.13 25.42 8.42
N ALA A 269 2.67 25.83 7.28
CA ALA A 269 3.37 27.10 7.12
C ALA A 269 2.45 28.31 7.39
N VAL A 270 1.24 28.29 6.83
CA VAL A 270 0.21 29.31 7.05
C VAL A 270 -0.23 29.34 8.51
N ALA A 271 -0.51 28.18 9.12
CA ALA A 271 -0.94 28.08 10.52
C ALA A 271 0.14 28.54 11.52
N ARG A 272 1.43 28.49 11.16
CA ARG A 272 2.55 28.80 12.04
C ARG A 272 3.22 30.15 11.78
N CYS A 273 3.18 30.64 10.55
CA CYS A 273 3.96 31.80 10.09
C CYS A 273 3.13 32.85 9.33
N GLY A 274 1.82 32.62 9.15
CA GLY A 274 0.88 33.59 8.58
C GLY A 274 0.59 33.41 7.10
N THR A 275 -0.44 34.13 6.63
CA THR A 275 -1.05 34.01 5.29
C THR A 275 -0.44 34.93 4.21
N GLN A 276 0.61 35.68 4.53
CA GLN A 276 1.24 36.67 3.64
C GLN A 276 1.82 36.01 2.38
N PRO A 277 1.25 36.23 1.17
CA PRO A 277 1.65 35.54 -0.05
C PRO A 277 3.13 35.75 -0.41
N GLU A 278 3.63 36.97 -0.22
CA GLU A 278 5.01 37.39 -0.44
C GLU A 278 6.03 36.66 0.46
N LEU A 279 5.61 36.13 1.61
CA LEU A 279 6.47 35.35 2.52
C LEU A 279 6.22 33.84 2.45
N LEU A 280 5.18 33.38 1.75
CA LEU A 280 4.71 31.99 1.78
C LEU A 280 5.81 30.98 1.42
N ALA A 281 6.59 31.25 0.37
CA ALA A 281 7.69 30.36 -0.05
C ALA A 281 8.80 30.25 1.03
N GLY A 282 9.11 31.35 1.72
CA GLY A 282 10.05 31.37 2.85
C GLY A 282 9.51 30.59 4.05
N ASN A 283 8.23 30.77 4.36
CA ASN A 283 7.54 30.07 5.45
C ASN A 283 7.47 28.56 5.21
N VAL A 284 7.11 28.13 3.99
CA VAL A 284 7.11 26.73 3.55
C VAL A 284 8.50 26.12 3.68
N ARG A 285 9.54 26.81 3.17
CA ARG A 285 10.93 26.37 3.28
C ARG A 285 11.35 26.18 4.74
N ALA A 286 11.03 27.14 5.62
CA ALA A 286 11.38 27.07 7.03
C ALA A 286 10.72 25.86 7.74
N VAL A 287 9.47 25.53 7.41
CA VAL A 287 8.78 24.33 7.94
C VAL A 287 9.47 23.04 7.47
N VAL A 288 9.83 22.95 6.19
CA VAL A 288 10.51 21.77 5.63
C VAL A 288 11.91 21.57 6.22
N GLU A 289 12.73 22.63 6.26
CA GLU A 289 14.09 22.58 6.81
C GLU A 289 14.08 22.24 8.31
N GLU A 290 13.11 22.77 9.07
CA GLU A 290 12.95 22.43 10.49
C GLU A 290 12.51 20.97 10.70
N ALA A 291 11.52 20.49 9.94
CA ALA A 291 11.07 19.10 10.02
C ALA A 291 12.19 18.10 9.67
N MET A 292 13.02 18.44 8.67
CA MET A 292 14.21 17.67 8.32
C MET A 292 15.28 17.74 9.44
N SER A 293 15.54 18.92 10.01
CA SER A 293 16.49 19.10 11.12
C SER A 293 16.10 18.30 12.37
N ILE A 294 14.80 18.28 12.71
CA ILE A 294 14.27 17.49 13.82
C ILE A 294 14.39 15.99 13.52
N SER A 295 14.01 15.55 12.31
CA SER A 295 14.12 14.14 11.90
C SER A 295 15.56 13.61 12.02
N LEU A 296 16.55 14.36 11.53
CA LEU A 296 17.96 13.97 11.62
C LEU A 296 18.47 13.87 13.07
N LYS A 297 18.01 14.77 13.95
CA LYS A 297 18.33 14.75 15.38
C LYS A 297 17.66 13.60 16.11
N LEU A 298 16.40 13.26 15.76
CA LEU A 298 15.70 12.12 16.35
C LEU A 298 16.37 10.79 15.98
N ILE A 299 16.71 10.57 14.71
CA ILE A 299 17.37 9.33 14.24
C ILE A 299 18.76 9.13 14.89
N SER A 300 19.38 10.20 15.40
CA SER A 300 20.65 10.16 16.15
C SER A 300 20.48 10.21 17.68
N ASP A 301 19.25 10.30 18.19
CA ASP A 301 18.98 10.30 19.63
C ASP A 301 18.79 8.87 20.14
N ALA A 302 19.65 8.44 21.07
CA ALA A 302 19.63 7.09 21.62
C ALA A 302 18.29 6.72 22.29
N ARG A 303 17.52 7.70 22.80
CA ARG A 303 16.22 7.45 23.46
C ARG A 303 15.08 7.32 22.45
N TYR A 304 15.21 7.94 21.28
CA TYR A 304 14.29 7.68 20.18
C TYR A 304 14.59 6.30 19.57
N ASN A 305 15.86 5.99 19.37
CA ASN A 305 16.29 4.68 18.86
C ASN A 305 15.86 3.55 19.80
N SER A 306 15.93 3.72 21.14
CA SER A 306 15.41 2.69 22.07
C SER A 306 13.90 2.44 21.95
N ILE A 307 13.09 3.43 21.53
CA ILE A 307 11.66 3.20 21.26
C ILE A 307 11.49 2.32 20.03
N GLU A 308 12.16 2.67 18.92
CA GLU A 308 12.04 1.90 17.68
C GLU A 308 12.68 0.50 17.83
N GLU A 309 13.72 0.33 18.65
CA GLU A 309 14.29 -0.97 19.05
C GLU A 309 13.33 -1.80 19.92
N GLU A 310 12.63 -1.20 20.90
CA GLU A 310 11.60 -1.89 21.70
C GLU A 310 10.45 -2.39 20.81
N VAL A 311 10.01 -1.56 19.86
CA VAL A 311 8.95 -1.89 18.89
C VAL A 311 9.39 -2.99 17.91
N GLU A 312 10.61 -2.93 17.40
CA GLU A 312 11.12 -3.92 16.44
C GLU A 312 11.43 -5.28 17.09
N SER A 313 11.92 -5.27 18.34
CA SER A 313 12.24 -6.48 19.11
C SER A 313 11.02 -7.27 19.58
N HIS A 314 9.86 -6.61 19.73
CA HIS A 314 8.61 -7.23 20.21
C HIS A 314 7.44 -6.98 19.24
N LYS A 315 7.72 -6.93 17.94
CA LYS A 315 6.75 -6.68 16.84
C LYS A 315 5.62 -7.71 16.72
N ASP A 316 5.72 -8.84 17.42
CA ASP A 316 4.69 -9.88 17.59
C ASP A 316 3.67 -9.53 18.69
N VAL A 317 4.00 -8.58 19.58
CA VAL A 317 3.12 -8.15 20.68
C VAL A 317 2.17 -7.04 20.20
N ILE A 318 0.87 -7.34 20.16
CA ILE A 318 -0.17 -6.34 19.88
C ILE A 318 -0.11 -5.22 20.94
N GLY A 319 -0.09 -3.97 20.50
CA GLY A 319 0.02 -2.81 21.38
C GLY A 319 1.45 -2.45 21.82
N ILE A 320 2.48 -3.07 21.24
CA ILE A 320 3.87 -2.79 21.61
C ILE A 320 4.27 -1.33 21.37
N ARG A 321 3.76 -0.70 20.30
CA ARG A 321 4.11 0.70 19.98
C ARG A 321 3.56 1.66 21.04
N GLU A 322 2.30 1.47 21.42
CA GLU A 322 1.65 2.21 22.49
C GLU A 322 2.37 1.99 23.83
N ARG A 323 2.79 0.75 24.12
CA ARG A 323 3.60 0.42 25.30
C ARG A 323 4.97 1.11 25.29
N ALA A 324 5.70 1.08 24.18
CA ALA A 324 7.02 1.72 24.05
C ALA A 324 6.91 3.25 24.21
N TRP A 325 5.83 3.87 23.72
CA TRP A 325 5.57 5.30 23.93
C TRP A 325 5.14 5.64 25.36
N GLU A 326 4.35 4.80 26.05
CA GLU A 326 4.07 4.96 27.47
C GLU A 326 5.33 4.73 28.35
N ASN A 327 6.20 3.78 27.96
CA ASN A 327 7.50 3.58 28.60
C ASN A 327 8.40 4.81 28.42
N ALA A 328 8.54 5.34 27.20
CA ALA A 328 9.28 6.57 26.91
C ALA A 328 8.74 7.78 27.68
N LYS A 329 7.42 7.90 27.78
CA LYS A 329 6.71 8.93 28.55
C LYS A 329 7.14 8.92 30.02
N LEU A 330 7.14 7.75 30.65
CA LEU A 330 7.56 7.60 32.05
C LEU A 330 9.07 7.75 32.24
N GLN A 331 9.89 7.15 31.36
CA GLN A 331 11.34 7.12 31.51
C GLN A 331 12.02 8.47 31.25
N PHE A 332 11.59 9.23 30.24
CA PHE A 332 12.29 10.46 29.88
C PHE A 332 11.41 11.63 29.44
N ILE A 333 10.29 11.45 28.73
CA ILE A 333 9.53 12.61 28.21
C ILE A 333 8.94 13.44 29.37
N GLN A 334 8.28 12.80 30.34
CA GLN A 334 7.69 13.50 31.48
C GLN A 334 8.74 14.03 32.47
N PRO A 335 9.82 13.30 32.81
CA PRO A 335 10.94 13.86 33.57
C PRO A 335 11.63 15.05 32.90
N LEU A 336 11.84 15.03 31.57
CA LEU A 336 12.40 16.17 30.83
C LEU A 336 11.44 17.36 30.83
N PHE A 337 10.14 17.12 30.63
CA PHE A 337 9.13 18.18 30.67
C PHE A 337 9.12 18.87 32.03
N GLN A 338 9.12 18.11 33.14
CA GLN A 338 9.20 18.66 34.49
C GLN A 338 10.51 19.44 34.72
N LYS A 339 11.65 18.85 34.34
CA LYS A 339 12.98 19.44 34.55
C LYS A 339 13.19 20.75 33.79
N TYR A 340 12.62 20.86 32.59
CA TYR A 340 12.79 22.03 31.70
C TYR A 340 11.50 22.81 31.49
N GLN A 341 10.52 22.68 32.40
CA GLN A 341 9.16 23.20 32.24
C GLN A 341 9.13 24.70 31.93
N SER A 342 9.94 25.51 32.61
CA SER A 342 10.02 26.95 32.39
C SER A 342 10.54 27.31 30.98
N ILE A 343 11.54 26.59 30.47
CA ILE A 343 12.09 26.77 29.12
C ILE A 343 11.07 26.31 28.06
N ILE A 344 10.44 25.15 28.29
CA ILE A 344 9.44 24.60 27.36
C ILE A 344 8.22 25.52 27.26
N LEU A 345 7.65 25.95 28.39
CA LEU A 345 6.46 26.81 28.39
C LEU A 345 6.75 28.25 27.93
N SER A 346 7.93 28.81 28.20
CA SER A 346 8.30 30.15 27.69
C SER A 346 8.60 30.19 26.18
N SER A 347 8.95 29.03 25.58
CA SER A 347 9.19 28.88 24.14
C SER A 347 7.97 28.40 23.34
N ALA A 348 6.85 28.09 24.01
CA ALA A 348 5.64 27.51 23.40
C ALA A 348 4.79 28.54 22.62
N GLN A 349 5.35 29.10 21.53
CA GLN A 349 4.63 29.99 20.60
C GLN A 349 3.83 29.25 19.52
N ARG A 350 3.71 27.91 19.59
CA ARG A 350 3.13 27.08 18.52
C ARG A 350 2.02 26.18 19.06
N SER A 351 0.86 26.25 18.42
CA SER A 351 -0.23 25.30 18.59
C SER A 351 0.16 23.92 18.04
N CYS A 352 -0.26 22.86 18.72
CA CYS A 352 -0.15 21.50 18.18
C CYS A 352 -1.03 21.37 16.92
N PRO A 353 -0.60 20.60 15.90
CA PRO A 353 -1.53 20.14 14.87
C PRO A 353 -2.66 19.36 15.56
N ALA A 354 -3.91 19.75 15.29
CA ALA A 354 -5.05 19.20 16.00
C ALA A 354 -5.28 17.73 15.62
N ILE A 355 -5.06 16.81 16.57
CA ILE A 355 -5.60 15.45 16.46
C ILE A 355 -7.12 15.57 16.62
N THR A 356 -7.86 15.43 15.52
CA THR A 356 -9.33 15.53 15.49
C THR A 356 -9.99 14.30 16.12
N LEU A 357 -9.90 14.17 17.44
CA LEU A 357 -10.63 13.20 18.27
C LEU A 357 -12.14 13.50 18.33
N LYS A 358 -12.81 13.54 17.17
CA LYS A 358 -14.27 13.70 17.04
C LYS A 358 -15.00 12.36 17.17
N SER A 359 -14.94 11.70 18.33
CA SER A 359 -16.00 10.74 18.71
C SER A 359 -16.18 10.46 20.21
N LEU A 360 -15.27 10.83 21.11
CA LEU A 360 -15.46 10.62 22.56
C LEU A 360 -16.26 11.75 23.23
N ARG A 361 -17.54 11.86 22.84
CA ARG A 361 -18.59 12.52 23.64
C ARG A 361 -19.99 12.08 23.19
N ARG A 362 -20.53 11.05 23.85
CA ARG A 362 -21.86 11.09 24.49
C ARG A 362 -22.18 9.79 25.24
N HIS A 363 -22.53 9.98 26.51
CA HIS A 363 -23.08 9.02 27.49
C HIS A 363 -22.15 7.87 27.93
#